data_AF-A0A961DRD6-F1
#
_entry.id   AF-A0A961DRD6-F1
#
_cell.length_a   1.000
_cell.length_b   1.000
_cell.length_c   1.000
_cell.angle_alpha   90.00
_cell.angle_beta   90.00
_cell.angle_gamma   90.00
#
_symmetry.space_group_name_H-M   'P 1'
#
loop_
_entity.id
_entity.type
_entity.pdbx_description
1 polymer ?
#
loop_
_entity_poly.entity_id
_entity_poly.type
_entity_poly.pdbx_seq_one_letter_code
_entity_poly.pdbx_strand_id
1 'polypeptide(L)'
;MEHGEPGHAARKKAEDAARAAEHLERKATNARKVSKDWAAGAAGEEAVAQAISPLSAEGWFMLHDRVMPAGGNIDHIVVGPGSVIVLDAKAWNGELSVRNGRLYNGTWNQDRALAKLAAQREAVSAALGSDGPVDMALVITTQPAFGPQAVGEAVVLGVGHLLEAVQSSRTSYSSAQVDSMVSILLDAFPAAGTVPPAATGLQQVDGVEVGELFDRANRFFFLNQWKRYGKHRIYLRDEDGEQYGFKNVLDGTLHLDHPNDEMVEVVLRSATQTGLKLAQRDVPKLRIPVVGGRLLGLFGRLYCSAIVGFRWQSKGKDLLYGTLINPTDGILDLGYVDLATGWIKPASQGPLTRDRGPAERYLALLRDRNPFNATP
;
A
#
# COMPACT_ATOMS: atom_id res chain seq x y z
N MET A 1 -22.10 57.37 -21.86
CA MET A 1 -21.86 55.96 -22.22
C MET A 1 -20.38 55.73 -22.01
N GLU A 2 -20.03 54.94 -21.00
CA GLU A 2 -18.63 54.65 -20.67
C GLU A 2 -18.16 53.54 -21.63
N HIS A 3 -17.28 53.88 -22.57
CA HIS A 3 -16.75 52.91 -23.53
C HIS A 3 -15.57 52.18 -22.88
N GLY A 4 -15.70 50.86 -22.66
CA GLY A 4 -14.61 50.05 -22.11
C GLY A 4 -13.39 50.02 -23.03
N GLU A 5 -12.19 50.02 -22.44
CA GLU A 5 -10.92 50.00 -23.20
C GLU A 5 -10.79 48.73 -24.06
N PRO A 6 -10.45 48.86 -25.36
CA PRO A 6 -10.15 47.72 -26.21
C PRO A 6 -9.03 46.84 -25.62
N GLY A 7 -9.28 45.53 -25.56
CA GLY A 7 -8.27 44.53 -25.16
C GLY A 7 -8.09 44.33 -23.66
N HIS A 8 -8.74 45.12 -22.80
CA HIS A 8 -8.66 44.97 -21.33
C HIS A 8 -9.03 43.54 -20.86
N ALA A 9 -10.10 42.97 -21.41
CA ALA A 9 -10.53 41.61 -21.08
C ALA A 9 -9.52 40.52 -21.50
N ALA A 10 -8.82 40.71 -22.62
CA ALA A 10 -7.82 39.76 -23.10
C ALA A 10 -6.53 39.82 -22.26
N ARG A 11 -6.06 41.02 -21.89
CA ARG A 11 -4.90 41.18 -20.98
C ARG A 11 -5.16 40.56 -19.61
N LYS A 12 -6.35 40.81 -19.04
CA LYS A 12 -6.75 40.21 -17.77
C LYS A 12 -6.75 38.67 -17.82
N LYS A 13 -7.31 38.08 -18.88
CA LYS A 13 -7.27 36.62 -19.09
C LYS A 13 -5.84 36.08 -19.26
N ALA A 14 -4.96 36.81 -19.94
CA ALA A 14 -3.56 36.42 -20.09
C ALA A 14 -2.80 36.47 -18.76
N GLU A 15 -3.02 37.50 -17.94
CA GLU A 15 -2.47 37.59 -16.59
C GLU A 15 -2.99 36.48 -15.67
N ASP A 16 -4.29 36.17 -15.73
CA ASP A 16 -4.89 35.07 -14.98
C ASP A 16 -4.29 33.72 -15.38
N ALA A 17 -4.09 33.48 -16.69
CA ALA A 17 -3.43 32.29 -17.20
C ALA A 17 -1.96 32.19 -16.77
N ALA A 18 -1.22 33.31 -16.80
CA ALA A 18 0.18 33.37 -16.35
C ALA A 18 0.30 33.06 -14.85
N ARG A 19 -0.57 33.64 -14.01
CA ARG A 19 -0.63 33.33 -12.57
C ARG A 19 -0.97 31.86 -12.30
N ALA A 20 -1.86 31.28 -13.09
CA ALA A 20 -2.19 29.86 -12.98
C ALA A 20 -1.00 28.97 -13.36
N ALA A 21 -0.26 29.33 -14.42
CA ALA A 21 0.94 28.61 -14.83
C ALA A 21 2.03 28.62 -13.74
N GLU A 22 2.35 29.79 -13.18
CA GLU A 22 3.34 29.92 -12.09
C GLU A 22 2.95 29.08 -10.85
N HIS A 23 1.65 29.08 -10.50
CA HIS A 23 1.16 28.26 -9.39
C HIS A 23 1.35 26.75 -9.64
N LEU A 24 1.11 26.28 -10.87
CA LEU A 24 1.30 24.88 -11.26
C LEU A 24 2.79 24.50 -11.28
N GLU A 25 3.68 25.36 -11.75
CA GLU A 25 5.12 25.13 -11.75
C GLU A 25 5.69 24.98 -10.32
N ARG A 26 5.22 25.81 -9.38
CA ARG A 26 5.59 25.69 -7.97
C ARG A 26 5.09 24.37 -7.36
N LYS A 27 3.85 23.97 -7.67
CA LYS A 27 3.31 22.65 -7.25
C LYS A 27 4.14 21.50 -7.82
N ALA A 28 4.49 21.55 -9.10
CA ALA A 28 5.32 20.54 -9.75
C ALA A 28 6.72 20.46 -9.14
N THR A 29 7.34 21.61 -8.83
CA THR A 29 8.64 21.67 -8.16
C THR A 29 8.60 21.03 -6.78
N ASN A 30 7.57 21.34 -5.99
CA ASN A 30 7.37 20.74 -4.67
C ASN A 30 7.14 19.23 -4.77
N ALA A 31 6.30 18.77 -5.71
CA ALA A 31 6.04 17.35 -5.93
C ALA A 31 7.32 16.58 -6.34
N ARG A 32 8.15 17.16 -7.22
CA ARG A 32 9.45 16.59 -7.60
C ARG A 32 10.41 16.50 -6.42
N LYS A 33 10.47 17.54 -5.58
CA LYS A 33 11.29 17.53 -4.37
C LYS A 33 10.84 16.41 -3.42
N VAL A 34 9.55 16.35 -3.14
CA VAL A 34 8.95 15.29 -2.31
C VAL A 34 9.29 13.91 -2.87
N SER A 35 9.10 13.68 -4.18
CA SER A 35 9.46 12.41 -4.83
C SER A 35 10.94 12.05 -4.67
N LYS A 36 11.87 13.01 -4.81
CA LYS A 36 13.31 12.78 -4.58
C LYS A 36 13.61 12.43 -3.13
N ASP A 37 12.97 13.12 -2.18
CA ASP A 37 13.16 12.86 -0.75
C ASP A 37 12.67 11.44 -0.37
N TRP A 38 11.54 10.99 -0.95
CA TRP A 38 11.06 9.61 -0.79
C TRP A 38 11.99 8.57 -1.41
N ALA A 39 12.48 8.81 -2.63
CA ALA A 39 13.41 7.89 -3.30
C ALA A 39 14.75 7.76 -2.54
N ALA A 40 15.26 8.86 -1.99
CA ALA A 40 16.47 8.85 -1.16
C ALA A 40 16.25 8.10 0.17
N GLY A 41 15.05 8.19 0.76
CA GLY A 41 14.66 7.38 1.92
C GLY A 41 14.69 5.88 1.62
N ALA A 42 14.00 5.45 0.56
CA ALA A 42 13.96 4.04 0.15
C ALA A 42 15.35 3.47 -0.17
N ALA A 43 16.18 4.21 -0.92
CA ALA A 43 17.55 3.80 -1.21
C ALA A 43 18.41 3.68 0.06
N GLY A 44 18.14 4.49 1.09
CA GLY A 44 18.78 4.40 2.39
C GLY A 44 18.43 3.10 3.12
N GLU A 45 17.14 2.77 3.19
CA GLU A 45 16.65 1.52 3.79
C GLU A 45 17.18 0.28 3.07
N GLU A 46 17.21 0.30 1.73
CA GLU A 46 17.82 -0.76 0.92
C GLU A 46 19.32 -0.95 1.22
N ALA A 47 20.07 0.15 1.38
CA ALA A 47 21.49 0.09 1.71
C ALA A 47 21.73 -0.53 3.10
N VAL A 48 20.86 -0.22 4.08
CA VAL A 48 20.92 -0.83 5.41
C VAL A 48 20.60 -2.32 5.34
N ALA A 49 19.53 -2.71 4.62
CA ALA A 49 19.14 -4.10 4.43
C ALA A 49 20.24 -4.93 3.76
N GLN A 50 20.91 -4.38 2.74
CA GLN A 50 22.06 -5.01 2.09
C GLN A 50 23.23 -5.21 3.07
N ALA A 51 23.55 -4.19 3.87
CA ALA A 51 24.65 -4.24 4.83
C ALA A 51 24.48 -5.33 5.90
N ILE A 52 23.24 -5.58 6.34
CA ILE A 52 22.93 -6.61 7.35
C ILE A 52 22.58 -7.98 6.75
N SER A 53 22.39 -8.09 5.44
CA SER A 53 22.03 -9.35 4.77
C SER A 53 22.94 -10.55 5.09
N PRO A 54 24.28 -10.39 5.26
CA PRO A 54 25.15 -11.52 5.60
C PRO A 54 24.81 -12.20 6.94
N LEU A 55 24.21 -11.46 7.89
CA LEU A 55 23.86 -11.97 9.22
C LEU A 55 22.81 -13.10 9.19
N SER A 56 22.05 -13.23 8.09
CA SER A 56 21.11 -14.33 7.91
C SER A 56 21.78 -15.71 7.99
N ALA A 57 23.01 -15.83 7.47
CA ALA A 57 23.80 -17.05 7.56
C ALA A 57 24.27 -17.36 9.00
N GLU A 58 24.24 -16.35 9.88
CA GLU A 58 24.65 -16.42 11.29
C GLU A 58 23.44 -16.59 12.24
N GLY A 59 22.25 -16.85 11.69
CA GLY A 59 21.04 -17.10 12.48
C GLY A 59 20.30 -15.83 12.91
N TRP A 60 20.56 -14.69 12.26
CA TRP A 60 19.78 -13.48 12.44
C TRP A 60 18.61 -13.41 11.46
N PHE A 61 17.52 -12.81 11.92
CA PHE A 61 16.31 -12.53 11.17
C PHE A 61 16.13 -11.04 11.03
N MET A 62 15.80 -10.58 9.83
CA MET A 62 15.59 -9.17 9.52
C MET A 62 14.14 -8.92 9.12
N LEU A 63 13.49 -8.07 9.90
CA LEU A 63 12.09 -7.68 9.76
C LEU A 63 12.07 -6.23 9.26
N HIS A 64 12.04 -6.05 7.94
CA HIS A 64 12.13 -4.72 7.31
C HIS A 64 10.76 -4.07 7.16
N ASP A 65 10.63 -2.76 7.30
CA ASP A 65 9.41 -1.96 7.12
C ASP A 65 8.23 -2.54 7.92
N ARG A 66 8.16 -2.26 9.22
CA ARG A 66 7.18 -2.82 10.16
C ARG A 66 6.23 -1.73 10.68
N VAL A 67 4.91 -1.91 10.57
CA VAL A 67 3.91 -0.94 11.03
C VAL A 67 3.79 -0.99 12.56
N MET A 68 3.86 0.17 13.21
CA MET A 68 3.56 0.29 14.63
C MET A 68 2.05 0.39 14.88
N PRO A 69 1.53 -0.22 15.97
CA PRO A 69 0.10 -0.12 16.34
C PRO A 69 -0.41 1.31 16.51
N ALA A 70 0.44 2.23 16.98
CA ALA A 70 0.13 3.64 17.18
C ALA A 70 0.30 4.51 15.92
N GLY A 71 0.66 3.91 14.77
CA GLY A 71 0.92 4.58 13.51
C GLY A 71 2.41 4.88 13.26
N GLY A 72 2.79 4.93 11.97
CA GLY A 72 4.18 5.02 11.52
C GLY A 72 4.84 3.66 11.38
N ASN A 73 6.03 3.65 10.76
CA ASN A 73 6.77 2.43 10.48
C ASN A 73 8.10 2.40 11.25
N ILE A 74 8.61 1.19 11.46
CA ILE A 74 9.95 0.86 11.91
C ILE A 74 10.71 0.36 10.69
N ASP A 75 11.82 1.01 10.34
CA ASP A 75 12.54 0.72 9.10
C ASP A 75 13.09 -0.71 9.14
N HIS A 76 13.77 -1.12 10.23
CA HIS A 76 14.17 -2.52 10.44
C HIS A 76 14.14 -2.94 11.91
N ILE A 77 13.71 -4.17 12.17
CA ILE A 77 13.97 -4.90 13.42
C ILE A 77 14.85 -6.09 13.08
N VAL A 78 15.97 -6.24 13.79
CA VAL A 78 16.93 -7.33 13.59
C VAL A 78 16.97 -8.17 14.85
N VAL A 79 16.74 -9.48 14.71
CA VAL A 79 16.58 -10.41 15.83
C VAL A 79 17.56 -11.54 15.63
N GLY A 80 18.42 -11.83 16.59
CA GLY A 80 19.34 -12.95 16.45
C GLY A 80 19.94 -13.37 17.78
N PRO A 81 20.97 -14.22 17.76
CA PRO A 81 21.55 -14.78 18.97
C PRO A 81 22.03 -13.72 19.96
N GLY A 82 22.37 -12.51 19.52
CA GLY A 82 22.96 -11.43 20.32
C GLY A 82 21.98 -10.51 21.04
N SER A 83 20.98 -10.00 20.33
CA SER A 83 19.98 -9.05 20.84
C SER A 83 18.82 -8.86 19.83
N VAL A 84 17.82 -8.08 20.22
CA VAL A 84 16.86 -7.46 19.31
C VAL A 84 17.28 -6.02 19.09
N ILE A 85 17.38 -5.56 17.84
CA ILE A 85 17.86 -4.22 17.52
C ILE A 85 16.87 -3.52 16.60
N VAL A 86 16.44 -2.31 16.98
CA VAL A 86 15.68 -1.41 16.10
C VAL A 86 16.63 -0.50 15.34
N LEU A 87 16.54 -0.52 14.01
CA LEU A 87 17.35 0.32 13.13
C LEU A 87 16.45 1.33 12.40
N ASP A 88 16.83 2.61 12.43
CA ASP A 88 16.20 3.67 11.63
C ASP A 88 17.26 4.27 10.68
N ALA A 89 16.95 4.28 9.38
CA ALA A 89 17.87 4.69 8.33
C ALA A 89 17.72 6.19 8.03
N LYS A 90 18.84 6.90 7.85
CA LYS A 90 18.85 8.34 7.52
C LYS A 90 19.89 8.69 6.46
N ALA A 91 19.40 9.28 5.37
CA ALA A 91 20.22 9.80 4.27
C ALA A 91 20.56 11.30 4.48
N TRP A 92 21.29 11.63 5.55
CA TRP A 92 21.62 13.01 5.91
C TRP A 92 22.91 13.53 5.27
N ASN A 93 22.81 14.61 4.53
CA ASN A 93 23.94 15.16 3.77
C ASN A 93 24.76 16.25 4.49
N GLY A 94 24.28 16.78 5.62
CA GLY A 94 25.06 17.73 6.41
C GLY A 94 26.04 17.01 7.33
N GLU A 95 27.13 17.70 7.67
CA GLU A 95 28.18 17.16 8.54
C GLU A 95 27.59 16.74 9.90
N LEU A 96 27.78 15.46 10.25
CA LEU A 96 27.31 14.96 11.53
C LEU A 96 28.28 15.25 12.65
N SER A 97 27.75 15.68 13.78
CA SER A 97 28.53 15.85 14.99
C SER A 97 27.69 15.61 16.23
N VAL A 98 28.31 14.97 17.22
CA VAL A 98 27.74 14.82 18.56
C VAL A 98 28.42 15.83 19.47
N ARG A 99 27.64 16.74 20.06
CA ARG A 99 28.15 17.81 20.94
C ARG A 99 27.27 17.88 22.17
N ASN A 100 27.88 17.87 23.36
CA ASN A 100 27.16 17.91 24.64
C ASN A 100 26.03 16.85 24.72
N GLY A 101 26.29 15.64 24.22
CA GLY A 101 25.32 14.53 24.22
C GLY A 101 24.15 14.67 23.24
N ARG A 102 24.22 15.61 22.28
CA ARG A 102 23.19 15.83 21.27
C ARG A 102 23.72 15.64 19.86
N LEU A 103 22.89 15.10 18.99
CA LEU A 103 23.21 14.87 17.58
C LEU A 103 22.82 16.08 16.72
N TYR A 104 23.74 16.51 15.87
CA TYR A 104 23.54 17.59 14.90
C TYR A 104 23.85 17.10 13.49
N ASN A 105 23.02 17.53 12.54
CA ASN A 105 23.23 17.43 11.11
C ASN A 105 23.43 18.86 10.56
N GLY A 106 24.69 19.23 10.33
CA GLY A 106 25.08 20.63 10.18
C GLY A 106 24.76 21.43 11.45
N THR A 107 23.91 22.45 11.34
CA THR A 107 23.43 23.26 12.48
C THR A 107 22.13 22.74 13.09
N TRP A 108 21.51 21.71 12.51
CA TRP A 108 20.19 21.23 12.90
C TRP A 108 20.29 20.11 13.94
N ASN A 109 19.80 20.38 15.14
CA ASN A 109 19.65 19.37 16.19
C ASN A 109 18.64 18.27 15.77
N GLN A 110 18.96 17.01 16.09
CA GLN A 110 18.20 15.83 15.69
C GLN A 110 17.53 15.08 16.86
N ASP A 111 17.27 15.74 17.99
CA ASP A 111 16.62 15.14 19.17
C ASP A 111 15.26 14.52 18.80
N ARG A 112 14.54 15.10 17.82
CA ARG A 112 13.27 14.55 17.32
C ARG A 112 13.45 13.19 16.64
N ALA A 113 14.53 13.00 15.87
CA ALA A 113 14.80 11.71 15.21
C ALA A 113 15.12 10.64 16.25
N LEU A 114 15.93 10.99 17.25
CA LEU A 114 16.26 10.10 18.38
C LEU A 114 15.03 9.76 19.22
N ALA A 115 14.14 10.73 19.49
CA ALA A 115 12.89 10.48 20.20
C ALA A 115 11.94 9.55 19.43
N LYS A 116 11.90 9.66 18.08
CA LYS A 116 11.13 8.74 17.24
C LYS A 116 11.69 7.32 17.32
N LEU A 117 13.01 7.17 17.22
CA LEU A 117 13.68 5.88 17.34
C LEU A 117 13.46 5.24 18.72
N ALA A 118 13.55 6.04 19.79
CA ALA A 118 13.24 5.58 21.15
C ALA A 118 11.80 5.07 21.27
N ALA A 119 10.82 5.77 20.69
CA ALA A 119 9.43 5.31 20.68
C ALA A 119 9.24 3.98 19.92
N GLN A 120 9.96 3.77 18.81
CA GLN A 120 9.95 2.50 18.08
C GLN A 120 10.54 1.36 18.93
N ARG A 121 11.69 1.59 19.57
CA ARG A 121 12.33 0.64 20.49
C ARG A 121 11.43 0.30 21.68
N GLU A 122 10.76 1.29 22.28
CA GLU A 122 9.80 1.05 23.36
C GLU A 122 8.61 0.21 22.91
N ALA A 123 8.09 0.43 21.70
CA ALA A 123 7.04 -0.42 21.15
C ALA A 123 7.50 -1.87 21.02
N VAL A 124 8.67 -2.10 20.42
CA VAL A 124 9.27 -3.44 20.26
C VAL A 124 9.52 -4.11 21.61
N SER A 125 10.06 -3.35 22.58
CA SER A 125 10.27 -3.82 23.94
C SER A 125 8.95 -4.21 24.62
N ALA A 126 7.90 -3.41 24.45
CA ALA A 126 6.59 -3.71 25.02
C ALA A 126 5.94 -4.97 24.42
N ALA A 127 6.15 -5.23 23.12
CA ALA A 127 5.65 -6.43 22.47
C ALA A 127 6.34 -7.71 22.95
N LEU A 128 7.65 -7.65 23.20
CA LEU A 128 8.45 -8.77 23.72
C LEU A 128 8.30 -8.97 25.23
N GLY A 129 7.82 -7.97 25.96
CA GLY A 129 7.67 -8.05 27.41
C GLY A 129 9.03 -8.13 28.12
N SER A 130 9.23 -9.16 28.94
CA SER A 130 10.46 -9.39 29.71
C SER A 130 11.53 -10.18 28.96
N ASP A 131 11.30 -10.54 27.69
CA ASP A 131 12.16 -11.45 26.93
C ASP A 131 13.41 -10.78 26.33
N GLY A 132 14.14 -10.03 27.17
CA GLY A 132 15.48 -9.54 26.89
C GLY A 132 15.60 -8.11 26.35
N PRO A 133 16.81 -7.54 26.34
CA PRO A 133 17.04 -6.14 25.93
C PRO A 133 16.77 -5.90 24.44
N VAL A 134 16.16 -4.75 24.15
CA VAL A 134 16.01 -4.20 22.80
C VAL A 134 16.97 -3.01 22.64
N ASP A 135 17.97 -3.15 21.78
CA ASP A 135 18.88 -2.07 21.43
C ASP A 135 18.28 -1.20 20.32
N MET A 136 18.87 -0.02 20.09
CA MET A 136 18.49 0.84 18.96
C MET A 136 19.69 1.55 18.34
N ALA A 137 19.65 1.68 17.02
CA ALA A 137 20.68 2.41 16.28
C ALA A 137 20.10 3.29 15.18
N LEU A 138 20.68 4.49 15.05
CA LEU A 138 20.40 5.40 13.96
C LEU A 138 21.50 5.26 12.91
N VAL A 139 21.15 4.77 11.73
CA VAL A 139 22.12 4.38 10.69
C VAL A 139 22.18 5.44 9.59
N ILE A 140 23.37 5.99 9.36
CA ILE A 140 23.61 7.06 8.39
C ILE A 140 24.16 6.46 7.09
N THR A 141 23.39 6.56 6.02
CA THR A 141 23.70 5.88 4.75
C THR A 141 24.60 6.72 3.83
N THR A 142 24.54 8.03 3.97
CA THR A 142 25.30 9.01 3.18
C THR A 142 26.71 9.28 3.72
N GLN A 143 27.01 8.88 4.96
CA GLN A 143 28.30 9.05 5.62
C GLN A 143 28.79 7.71 6.19
N PRO A 144 29.11 6.72 5.33
CA PRO A 144 29.37 5.33 5.74
C PRO A 144 30.56 5.17 6.69
N ALA A 145 31.52 6.10 6.67
CA ALA A 145 32.70 6.09 7.51
C ALA A 145 32.49 6.70 8.92
N PHE A 146 31.33 7.33 9.18
CA PHE A 146 31.04 7.93 10.48
C PHE A 146 31.07 6.85 11.58
N GLY A 147 32.05 6.92 12.48
CA GLY A 147 32.24 5.90 13.51
C GLY A 147 31.09 5.88 14.54
N PRO A 148 30.90 4.76 15.26
CA PRO A 148 29.87 4.66 16.28
C PRO A 148 30.00 5.73 17.37
N GLN A 149 28.91 6.40 17.69
CA GLN A 149 28.80 7.41 18.75
C GLN A 149 27.56 7.14 19.59
N ALA A 150 27.72 7.09 20.91
CA ALA A 150 26.58 6.98 21.82
C ALA A 150 25.88 8.34 21.99
N VAL A 151 24.56 8.36 21.80
CA VAL A 151 23.72 9.54 22.01
C VAL A 151 22.48 9.11 22.82
N GLY A 152 22.52 9.35 24.13
CA GLY A 152 21.56 8.75 25.05
C GLY A 152 21.69 7.22 25.04
N GLU A 153 20.58 6.54 24.81
CA GLU A 153 20.52 5.07 24.69
C GLU A 153 20.72 4.57 23.25
N ALA A 154 20.83 5.47 22.27
CA ALA A 154 21.02 5.11 20.86
C ALA A 154 22.50 5.10 20.48
N VAL A 155 22.87 4.19 19.59
CA VAL A 155 24.13 4.26 18.84
C VAL A 155 23.88 4.93 17.49
N VAL A 156 24.64 5.97 17.18
CA VAL A 156 24.61 6.63 15.86
C VAL A 156 25.87 6.24 15.10
N LEU A 157 25.71 5.70 13.90
CA LEU A 157 26.83 5.19 13.11
C LEU A 157 26.57 5.29 11.61
N GLY A 158 27.64 5.35 10.82
CA GLY A 158 27.59 5.16 9.37
C GLY A 158 27.32 3.70 9.02
N VAL A 159 26.63 3.46 7.90
CA VAL A 159 26.27 2.10 7.43
C VAL A 159 27.49 1.17 7.27
N GLY A 160 28.68 1.71 7.03
CA GLY A 160 29.91 0.92 6.93
C GLY A 160 30.35 0.25 8.22
N HIS A 161 29.88 0.72 9.38
CA HIS A 161 30.18 0.14 10.70
C HIS A 161 29.05 -0.75 11.25
N LEU A 162 27.94 -0.86 10.51
CA LEU A 162 26.72 -1.50 11.02
C LEU A 162 26.90 -2.99 11.30
N LEU A 163 27.50 -3.73 10.37
CA LEU A 163 27.66 -5.17 10.50
C LEU A 163 28.47 -5.54 11.74
N GLU A 164 29.62 -4.89 11.93
CA GLU A 164 30.48 -5.09 13.10
C GLU A 164 29.77 -4.71 14.40
N ALA A 165 29.02 -3.60 14.41
CA ALA A 165 28.26 -3.18 15.58
C ALA A 165 27.22 -4.23 16.00
N VAL A 166 26.47 -4.81 15.05
CA VAL A 166 25.47 -5.85 15.34
C VAL A 166 26.13 -7.13 15.87
N GLN A 167 27.25 -7.55 15.27
CA GLN A 167 27.98 -8.75 15.70
C GLN A 167 28.61 -8.61 17.09
N SER A 168 28.91 -7.38 17.53
CA SER A 168 29.50 -7.12 18.86
C SER A 168 28.51 -7.18 20.04
N SER A 169 27.23 -7.44 19.78
CA SER A 169 26.17 -7.52 20.78
C SER A 169 26.34 -8.73 21.72
N ARG A 170 26.02 -8.54 23.01
CA ARG A 170 26.58 -9.32 24.13
C ARG A 170 25.64 -10.32 24.82
N THR A 171 24.39 -10.48 24.36
CA THR A 171 23.48 -11.49 24.93
C THR A 171 23.59 -12.78 24.12
N SER A 172 23.15 -13.91 24.67
CA SER A 172 23.07 -15.17 23.91
C SER A 172 21.69 -15.78 24.09
N TYR A 173 20.82 -15.54 23.12
CA TYR A 173 19.54 -16.21 22.97
C TYR A 173 19.75 -17.55 22.26
N SER A 174 19.05 -18.58 22.72
CA SER A 174 18.93 -19.84 21.97
C SER A 174 18.09 -19.67 20.71
N SER A 175 18.25 -20.55 19.72
CA SER A 175 17.44 -20.52 18.49
C SER A 175 15.93 -20.54 18.77
N ALA A 176 15.48 -21.31 19.77
CA ALA A 176 14.07 -21.35 20.16
C ALA A 176 13.56 -20.01 20.73
N GLN A 177 14.41 -19.28 21.46
CA GLN A 177 14.08 -17.94 21.92
C GLN A 177 14.02 -16.96 20.74
N VAL A 178 14.98 -17.01 19.83
CA VAL A 178 14.99 -16.19 18.61
C VAL A 178 13.72 -16.43 17.77
N ASP A 179 13.35 -17.69 17.51
CA ASP A 179 12.14 -18.04 16.76
C ASP A 179 10.87 -17.53 17.44
N SER A 180 10.78 -17.66 18.77
CA SER A 180 9.66 -17.13 19.55
C SER A 180 9.56 -15.61 19.46
N MET A 181 10.68 -14.90 19.59
CA MET A 181 10.73 -13.44 19.47
C MET A 181 10.33 -12.99 18.06
N VAL A 182 10.85 -13.65 17.02
CA VAL A 182 10.47 -13.36 15.63
C VAL A 182 8.97 -13.55 15.43
N SER A 183 8.38 -14.63 15.95
CA SER A 183 6.93 -14.86 15.85
C SER A 183 6.13 -13.75 16.53
N ILE A 184 6.49 -13.36 17.76
CA ILE A 184 5.83 -12.27 18.50
C ILE A 184 5.91 -10.96 17.73
N LEU A 185 7.07 -10.65 17.17
CA LEU A 185 7.30 -9.39 16.46
C LEU A 185 6.61 -9.35 15.10
N LEU A 186 6.51 -10.48 14.39
CA LEU A 186 5.72 -10.58 13.16
C LEU A 186 4.24 -10.33 13.41
N ASP A 187 3.71 -10.81 14.54
CA ASP A 187 2.31 -10.62 14.92
C ASP A 187 2.04 -9.18 15.42
N ALA A 188 2.95 -8.62 16.22
CA ALA A 188 2.81 -7.29 16.81
C ALA A 188 3.08 -6.15 15.80
N PHE A 189 4.00 -6.38 14.85
CA PHE A 189 4.42 -5.40 13.87
C PHE A 189 4.34 -5.99 12.45
N PRO A 190 3.16 -5.91 11.80
CA PRO A 190 3.00 -6.39 10.44
C PRO A 190 3.86 -5.58 9.46
N ALA A 191 4.11 -6.14 8.28
CA ALA A 191 4.81 -5.41 7.23
C ALA A 191 4.09 -4.12 6.85
N ALA A 192 4.77 -2.99 6.97
CA ALA A 192 4.49 -1.87 6.10
C ALA A 192 4.85 -2.32 4.69
N GLY A 193 4.05 -1.95 3.72
CA GLY A 193 4.28 -2.50 2.38
C GLY A 193 3.78 -3.93 2.14
N THR A 194 2.84 -4.49 2.91
CA THR A 194 1.65 -5.08 2.23
C THR A 194 0.76 -3.96 1.68
N VAL A 195 1.42 -3.07 0.96
CA VAL A 195 0.98 -2.07 0.01
C VAL A 195 1.58 -2.62 -1.29
N PRO A 196 0.79 -2.87 -2.34
CA PRO A 196 1.34 -3.25 -3.64
C PRO A 196 2.35 -2.18 -4.08
N PRO A 197 3.26 -2.48 -5.01
CA PRO A 197 3.96 -1.40 -5.70
C PRO A 197 2.91 -0.35 -6.09
N ALA A 198 3.14 0.92 -5.71
CA ALA A 198 2.59 2.02 -6.52
C ALA A 198 2.83 1.59 -7.95
N ALA A 199 1.83 1.65 -8.83
CA ALA A 199 1.94 1.22 -10.21
C ALA A 199 3.19 1.87 -10.85
N THR A 200 4.35 1.27 -10.66
CA THR A 200 5.57 1.50 -11.38
C THR A 200 5.17 1.01 -12.74
N GLY A 201 5.07 1.99 -13.64
CA GLY A 201 4.47 1.85 -14.96
C GLY A 201 4.75 0.48 -15.52
N LEU A 202 3.66 -0.19 -15.90
CA LEU A 202 3.72 -1.46 -16.60
C LEU A 202 4.77 -1.31 -17.71
N GLN A 203 5.84 -2.10 -17.60
CA GLN A 203 6.87 -2.17 -18.62
C GLN A 203 6.19 -2.37 -19.98
N GLN A 204 6.57 -1.55 -20.95
CA GLN A 204 6.19 -1.73 -22.35
C GLN A 204 6.59 -3.15 -22.78
N VAL A 205 5.61 -3.91 -23.24
CA VAL A 205 5.83 -5.06 -24.11
C VAL A 205 5.03 -4.81 -25.37
N ASP A 206 5.75 -4.65 -26.49
CA ASP A 206 5.22 -4.65 -27.86
C ASP A 206 4.05 -3.67 -28.16
N GLY A 207 4.19 -2.41 -27.77
CA GLY A 207 3.39 -1.30 -28.33
C GLY A 207 1.93 -1.22 -27.89
N VAL A 208 1.52 -1.94 -26.84
CA VAL A 208 0.20 -1.79 -26.18
C VAL A 208 0.40 -1.23 -24.78
N GLU A 209 -0.29 -0.13 -24.43
CA GLU A 209 -0.32 0.33 -23.04
C GLU A 209 -1.08 -0.69 -22.18
N VAL A 210 -0.33 -1.46 -21.40
CA VAL A 210 -0.85 -2.57 -20.57
C VAL A 210 -1.85 -2.07 -19.51
N GLY A 211 -1.81 -0.78 -19.14
CA GLY A 211 -2.77 -0.15 -18.23
C GLY A 211 -4.15 -0.05 -18.86
N GLU A 212 -4.24 0.52 -20.07
CA GLU A 212 -5.50 0.57 -20.82
C GLU A 212 -6.05 -0.82 -21.12
N LEU A 213 -5.19 -1.79 -21.46
CA LEU A 213 -5.64 -3.16 -21.68
C LEU A 213 -6.15 -3.80 -20.39
N PHE A 214 -5.52 -3.54 -19.24
CA PHE A 214 -5.99 -4.01 -17.93
C PHE A 214 -7.34 -3.39 -17.57
N ASP A 215 -7.51 -2.08 -17.75
CA ASP A 215 -8.77 -1.38 -17.45
C ASP A 215 -9.89 -1.82 -18.42
N ARG A 216 -9.57 -2.05 -19.69
CA ARG A 216 -10.51 -2.63 -20.66
C ARG A 216 -10.84 -4.10 -20.37
N ALA A 217 -9.93 -4.82 -19.72
CA ALA A 217 -10.10 -6.24 -19.41
C ALA A 217 -10.77 -6.52 -18.07
N ASN A 218 -10.83 -5.54 -17.16
CA ASN A 218 -11.37 -5.71 -15.82
C ASN A 218 -12.40 -4.61 -15.54
N ARG A 219 -13.65 -5.00 -15.30
CA ARG A 219 -14.69 -4.08 -14.83
C ARG A 219 -14.71 -4.06 -13.31
N PHE A 220 -14.76 -2.88 -12.72
CA PHE A 220 -14.89 -2.70 -11.28
C PHE A 220 -16.34 -2.47 -10.91
N PHE A 221 -16.83 -3.24 -9.93
CA PHE A 221 -18.19 -3.14 -9.46
C PHE A 221 -18.23 -3.09 -7.94
N PHE A 222 -19.15 -2.30 -7.41
CA PHE A 222 -19.28 -2.05 -5.99
C PHE A 222 -20.72 -2.25 -5.55
N LEU A 223 -20.91 -3.21 -4.65
CA LEU A 223 -22.18 -3.58 -4.08
C LEU A 223 -22.35 -2.93 -2.71
N ASN A 224 -23.46 -2.23 -2.49
CA ASN A 224 -23.80 -1.71 -1.16
C ASN A 224 -25.24 -2.02 -0.78
N GLN A 225 -25.42 -2.34 0.50
CA GLN A 225 -26.74 -2.62 1.07
C GLN A 225 -27.43 -1.36 1.55
N TRP A 226 -28.73 -1.28 1.31
CA TRP A 226 -29.58 -0.23 1.82
C TRP A 226 -30.84 -0.83 2.44
N LYS A 227 -31.18 -0.37 3.65
CA LYS A 227 -32.37 -0.81 4.39
C LYS A 227 -33.07 0.38 5.02
N ARG A 228 -34.29 0.68 4.56
CA ARG A 228 -35.15 1.73 5.15
C ARG A 228 -36.60 1.47 4.77
N TYR A 229 -37.54 1.89 5.61
CA TYR A 229 -38.98 1.84 5.33
C TYR A 229 -39.48 0.45 4.86
N GLY A 230 -39.00 -0.62 5.50
CA GLY A 230 -39.37 -2.00 5.15
C GLY A 230 -38.75 -2.54 3.85
N LYS A 231 -37.99 -1.74 3.11
CA LYS A 231 -37.29 -2.16 1.89
C LYS A 231 -35.85 -2.54 2.22
N HIS A 232 -35.36 -3.60 1.59
CA HIS A 232 -33.96 -4.05 1.66
C HIS A 232 -33.45 -4.31 0.26
N ARG A 233 -32.43 -3.55 -0.16
CA ARG A 233 -31.88 -3.56 -1.51
C ARG A 233 -30.37 -3.69 -1.49
N ILE A 234 -29.83 -4.34 -2.51
CA ILE A 234 -28.41 -4.33 -2.84
C ILE A 234 -28.27 -3.55 -4.14
N TYR A 235 -27.56 -2.42 -4.10
CA TYR A 235 -27.27 -1.59 -5.25
C TYR A 235 -25.93 -1.98 -5.86
N LEU A 236 -25.80 -1.86 -7.18
CA LEU A 236 -24.56 -2.02 -7.92
C LEU A 236 -24.13 -0.68 -8.51
N ARG A 237 -22.87 -0.32 -8.31
CA ARG A 237 -22.21 0.86 -8.89
C ARG A 237 -20.88 0.48 -9.53
N ASP A 238 -20.35 1.33 -10.40
CA ASP A 238 -18.94 1.25 -10.82
C ASP A 238 -18.03 2.15 -9.98
N GLU A 239 -16.76 2.27 -10.39
CA GLU A 239 -15.73 3.07 -9.72
C GLU A 239 -15.97 4.58 -9.79
N ASP A 240 -16.69 5.07 -10.80
CA ASP A 240 -17.10 6.47 -10.93
C ASP A 240 -18.38 6.78 -10.13
N GLY A 241 -18.99 5.76 -9.51
CA GLY A 241 -20.20 5.85 -8.72
C GLY A 241 -21.49 5.80 -9.53
N GLU A 242 -21.41 5.56 -10.85
CA GLU A 242 -22.56 5.36 -11.73
C GLU A 242 -23.34 4.13 -11.27
N GLN A 243 -24.67 4.25 -11.18
CA GLN A 243 -25.53 3.16 -10.75
C GLN A 243 -26.00 2.34 -11.94
N TYR A 244 -25.91 1.00 -11.82
CA TYR A 244 -26.34 0.06 -12.85
C TYR A 244 -27.65 -0.65 -12.49
N GLY A 245 -28.11 -0.52 -11.24
CA GLY A 245 -29.36 -1.08 -10.78
C GLY A 245 -29.32 -1.58 -9.34
N PHE A 246 -30.34 -2.34 -8.96
CA PHE A 246 -30.44 -2.97 -7.65
C PHE A 246 -31.22 -4.29 -7.67
N LYS A 247 -30.93 -5.13 -6.67
CA LYS A 247 -31.71 -6.33 -6.32
C LYS A 247 -32.52 -6.06 -5.06
N ASN A 248 -33.83 -6.32 -5.09
CA ASN A 248 -34.63 -6.41 -3.88
C ASN A 248 -34.31 -7.74 -3.18
N VAL A 249 -33.90 -7.65 -1.91
CA VAL A 249 -33.39 -8.81 -1.17
C VAL A 249 -34.50 -9.79 -0.78
N LEU A 250 -35.72 -9.30 -0.58
CA LEU A 250 -36.84 -10.11 -0.08
C LEU A 250 -37.46 -11.02 -1.13
N ASP A 251 -37.65 -10.51 -2.35
CA ASP A 251 -38.31 -11.23 -3.44
C ASP A 251 -37.34 -11.60 -4.58
N GLY A 252 -36.08 -11.13 -4.52
CA GLY A 252 -35.06 -11.38 -5.52
C GLY A 252 -35.22 -10.60 -6.82
N THR A 253 -36.21 -9.70 -6.92
CA THR A 253 -36.47 -8.94 -8.15
C THR A 253 -35.33 -7.98 -8.48
N LEU A 254 -34.99 -7.88 -9.77
CA LEU A 254 -33.94 -7.01 -10.28
C LEU A 254 -34.53 -5.77 -10.96
N HIS A 255 -33.93 -4.63 -10.70
CA HIS A 255 -34.09 -3.40 -11.48
C HIS A 255 -32.74 -3.10 -12.12
N LEU A 256 -32.68 -3.07 -13.45
CA LEU A 256 -31.46 -2.73 -14.20
C LEU A 256 -31.64 -1.35 -14.82
N ASP A 257 -30.69 -0.46 -14.55
CA ASP A 257 -30.69 0.90 -15.11
C ASP A 257 -30.20 0.85 -16.58
N HIS A 258 -29.35 -0.13 -16.89
CA HIS A 258 -28.86 -0.43 -18.24
C HIS A 258 -29.28 -1.85 -18.66
N PRO A 259 -30.28 -2.01 -19.56
CA PRO A 259 -30.70 -3.32 -20.03
C PRO A 259 -29.64 -3.98 -20.92
N ASN A 260 -29.52 -5.31 -20.85
CA ASN A 260 -28.60 -6.16 -21.63
C ASN A 260 -27.12 -6.18 -21.22
N ASP A 261 -26.76 -5.68 -20.03
CA ASP A 261 -25.43 -5.91 -19.47
C ASP A 261 -25.39 -7.25 -18.71
N GLU A 262 -24.95 -8.31 -19.39
CA GLU A 262 -24.91 -9.67 -18.84
C GLU A 262 -24.07 -9.77 -17.55
N MET A 263 -22.96 -9.03 -17.45
CA MET A 263 -22.09 -9.09 -16.27
C MET A 263 -22.77 -8.43 -15.06
N VAL A 264 -23.39 -7.26 -15.28
CA VAL A 264 -24.17 -6.55 -14.26
C VAL A 264 -25.33 -7.43 -13.76
N GLU A 265 -26.07 -8.04 -14.68
CA GLU A 265 -27.20 -8.88 -14.34
C GLU A 265 -26.77 -10.08 -13.48
N VAL A 266 -25.69 -10.76 -13.87
CA VAL A 266 -25.13 -11.90 -13.12
C VAL A 266 -24.66 -11.49 -11.74
N VAL A 267 -23.91 -10.38 -11.62
CA VAL A 267 -23.43 -9.87 -10.33
C VAL A 267 -24.60 -9.54 -9.40
N LEU A 268 -25.60 -8.80 -9.89
CA LEU A 268 -26.79 -8.44 -9.09
C LEU A 268 -27.62 -9.66 -8.71
N ARG A 269 -27.88 -10.57 -9.66
CA ARG A 269 -28.65 -11.80 -9.43
C ARG A 269 -27.99 -12.67 -8.36
N SER A 270 -26.67 -12.78 -8.38
CA SER A 270 -25.89 -13.56 -7.41
C SER A 270 -25.59 -12.84 -6.10
N ALA A 271 -25.86 -11.54 -5.98
CA ALA A 271 -25.65 -10.80 -4.74
C ALA A 271 -26.62 -11.26 -3.63
N THR A 272 -26.08 -11.41 -2.44
CA THR A 272 -26.77 -11.81 -1.20
C THR A 272 -26.47 -10.82 -0.08
N GLN A 273 -27.09 -10.98 1.08
CA GLN A 273 -26.83 -10.12 2.24
C GLN A 273 -25.39 -10.21 2.77
N THR A 274 -24.66 -11.28 2.43
CA THR A 274 -23.33 -11.57 2.96
C THR A 274 -22.24 -11.62 1.88
N GLY A 275 -22.55 -11.27 0.63
CA GLY A 275 -21.60 -11.31 -0.49
C GLY A 275 -22.19 -11.91 -1.76
N LEU A 276 -21.34 -12.47 -2.63
CA LEU A 276 -21.75 -13.09 -3.89
C LEU A 276 -21.85 -14.62 -3.79
N LYS A 277 -22.98 -15.16 -4.26
CA LYS A 277 -23.17 -16.60 -4.46
C LYS A 277 -23.31 -16.87 -5.96
N LEU A 278 -22.17 -16.97 -6.63
CA LEU A 278 -22.06 -17.18 -8.07
C LEU A 278 -21.36 -18.52 -8.33
N ALA A 279 -21.77 -19.25 -9.38
CA ALA A 279 -21.03 -20.41 -9.85
C ALA A 279 -20.30 -20.08 -11.15
N GLN A 280 -19.14 -20.69 -11.40
CA GLN A 280 -18.31 -20.38 -12.57
C GLN A 280 -19.06 -20.54 -13.91
N ARG A 281 -19.97 -21.53 -13.99
CA ARG A 281 -20.81 -21.76 -15.19
C ARG A 281 -21.76 -20.60 -15.53
N ASP A 282 -22.06 -19.76 -14.54
CA ASP A 282 -22.97 -18.61 -14.68
C ASP A 282 -22.20 -17.33 -15.07
N VAL A 283 -20.86 -17.38 -15.13
CA VAL A 283 -20.02 -16.23 -15.53
C VAL A 283 -20.08 -16.04 -17.04
N PRO A 284 -20.49 -14.86 -17.54
CA PRO A 284 -20.63 -14.63 -18.98
C PRO A 284 -19.26 -14.54 -19.65
N LYS A 285 -19.19 -15.06 -20.88
CA LYS A 285 -17.95 -15.12 -21.68
C LYS A 285 -17.81 -13.90 -22.59
N LEU A 286 -17.85 -12.71 -21.99
CA LEU A 286 -17.73 -11.44 -22.71
C LEU A 286 -16.29 -11.27 -23.24
N ARG A 287 -16.13 -11.11 -24.55
CA ARG A 287 -14.81 -11.00 -25.19
C ARG A 287 -14.36 -9.55 -25.27
N ILE A 288 -13.06 -9.32 -25.09
CA ILE A 288 -12.46 -8.00 -25.29
C ILE A 288 -12.01 -7.90 -26.77
N PRO A 289 -12.52 -6.94 -27.55
CA PRO A 289 -12.05 -6.74 -28.93
C PRO A 289 -10.65 -6.13 -28.91
N VAL A 290 -9.64 -6.93 -29.29
CA VAL A 290 -8.25 -6.46 -29.44
C VAL A 290 -8.06 -5.97 -30.88
N VAL A 291 -7.70 -4.69 -31.07
CA VAL A 291 -7.46 -4.09 -32.39
C VAL A 291 -5.95 -3.93 -32.58
N GLY A 292 -5.34 -4.70 -33.48
CA GLY A 292 -3.98 -4.45 -33.98
C GLY A 292 -3.03 -5.67 -34.03
N GLY A 293 -2.39 -5.88 -35.20
CA GLY A 293 -1.05 -6.47 -35.36
C GLY A 293 -0.89 -8.00 -35.36
N ARG A 294 -0.06 -8.50 -36.30
CA ARG A 294 0.30 -9.87 -36.73
C ARG A 294 0.54 -11.01 -35.71
N LEU A 295 0.30 -10.86 -34.40
CA LEU A 295 0.48 -11.89 -33.35
C LEU A 295 -0.80 -12.65 -32.97
N LEU A 296 -1.91 -12.40 -33.68
CA LEU A 296 -3.28 -12.81 -33.35
C LEU A 296 -3.62 -14.32 -33.39
N GLY A 297 -2.61 -15.21 -33.39
CA GLY A 297 -2.81 -16.66 -33.26
C GLY A 297 -2.79 -17.19 -31.82
N LEU A 298 -2.18 -16.47 -30.87
CA LEU A 298 -1.90 -16.97 -29.51
C LEU A 298 -2.87 -16.44 -28.42
N PHE A 299 -3.53 -15.31 -28.64
CA PHE A 299 -4.31 -14.59 -27.61
C PHE A 299 -5.84 -14.56 -27.85
N GLY A 300 -6.37 -15.40 -28.74
CA GLY A 300 -7.75 -15.31 -29.25
C GLY A 300 -8.92 -15.50 -28.26
N ARG A 301 -8.70 -15.43 -26.93
CA ARG A 301 -9.73 -15.72 -25.91
C ARG A 301 -9.56 -14.91 -24.61
N LEU A 302 -9.18 -13.64 -24.68
CA LEU A 302 -9.23 -12.76 -23.51
C LEU A 302 -10.69 -12.42 -23.20
N TYR A 303 -11.18 -12.94 -22.07
CA TYR A 303 -12.50 -12.62 -21.55
C TYR A 303 -12.42 -11.49 -20.52
N CYS A 304 -13.44 -10.63 -20.52
CA CYS A 304 -13.64 -9.61 -19.51
C CYS A 304 -13.73 -10.28 -18.12
N SER A 305 -12.97 -9.76 -17.17
CA SER A 305 -13.11 -10.09 -15.76
C SER A 305 -13.97 -9.02 -15.07
N ALA A 306 -14.57 -9.37 -13.94
CA ALA A 306 -15.16 -8.41 -13.02
C ALA A 306 -14.48 -8.51 -11.66
N ILE A 307 -14.08 -7.38 -11.09
CA ILE A 307 -13.55 -7.27 -9.73
C ILE A 307 -14.64 -6.59 -8.90
N VAL A 308 -15.27 -7.34 -8.02
CA VAL A 308 -16.46 -6.90 -7.28
C VAL A 308 -16.12 -6.67 -5.82
N GLY A 309 -16.36 -5.45 -5.35
CA GLY A 309 -16.29 -5.08 -3.94
C GLY A 309 -17.69 -5.10 -3.29
N PHE A 310 -17.90 -5.88 -2.24
CA PHE A 310 -19.12 -5.91 -1.46
C PHE A 310 -18.93 -5.19 -0.13
N ARG A 311 -19.56 -4.02 0.03
CA ARG A 311 -19.51 -3.24 1.26
C ARG A 311 -20.43 -3.84 2.31
N TRP A 312 -19.84 -4.17 3.44
CA TRP A 312 -20.52 -4.66 4.64
C TRP A 312 -20.27 -3.68 5.79
N GLN A 313 -21.34 -3.29 6.48
CA GLN A 313 -21.28 -2.36 7.60
C GLN A 313 -22.01 -2.95 8.81
N SER A 314 -21.32 -3.00 9.96
CA SER A 314 -21.93 -3.39 11.22
C SER A 314 -21.09 -2.96 12.42
N LYS A 315 -21.72 -2.46 13.49
CA LYS A 315 -21.10 -2.18 14.80
C LYS A 315 -19.71 -1.52 14.73
N GLY A 316 -19.58 -0.43 13.97
CA GLY A 316 -18.33 0.33 13.83
C GLY A 316 -17.30 -0.26 12.86
N LYS A 317 -17.59 -1.38 12.19
CA LYS A 317 -16.80 -1.92 11.10
C LYS A 317 -17.41 -1.55 9.75
N ASP A 318 -16.55 -1.19 8.82
CA ASP A 318 -16.89 -0.90 7.43
C ASP A 318 -15.90 -1.64 6.53
N LEU A 319 -16.32 -2.77 5.97
CA LEU A 319 -15.46 -3.69 5.23
C LEU A 319 -15.91 -3.78 3.78
N LEU A 320 -14.96 -3.84 2.85
CA LEU A 320 -15.17 -4.08 1.43
C LEU A 320 -14.58 -5.44 1.06
N TYR A 321 -15.43 -6.46 0.98
CA TYR A 321 -15.03 -7.81 0.58
C TYR A 321 -14.82 -7.87 -0.93
N GLY A 322 -13.70 -8.41 -1.39
CA GLY A 322 -13.37 -8.49 -2.82
C GLY A 322 -13.63 -9.87 -3.41
N THR A 323 -14.12 -9.91 -4.65
CA THR A 323 -14.24 -11.14 -5.43
C THR A 323 -13.80 -10.87 -6.87
N LEU A 324 -12.88 -11.67 -7.39
CA LEU A 324 -12.50 -11.65 -8.81
C LEU A 324 -13.32 -12.72 -9.54
N ILE A 325 -14.01 -12.31 -10.60
CA ILE A 325 -14.85 -13.15 -11.44
C ILE A 325 -14.22 -13.20 -12.82
N ASN A 326 -13.83 -14.40 -13.26
CA ASN A 326 -13.35 -14.62 -14.62
C ASN A 326 -13.86 -15.97 -15.16
N PRO A 327 -14.31 -16.06 -16.42
CA PRO A 327 -14.85 -17.30 -16.95
C PRO A 327 -13.79 -18.42 -17.10
N THR A 328 -12.50 -18.08 -17.23
CA THR A 328 -11.39 -19.03 -17.29
C THR A 328 -10.84 -19.35 -15.89
N ASP A 329 -10.52 -18.32 -15.10
CA ASP A 329 -9.86 -18.50 -13.79
C ASP A 329 -10.84 -18.87 -12.66
N GLY A 330 -12.14 -18.75 -12.90
CA GLY A 330 -13.19 -19.03 -11.92
C GLY A 330 -13.55 -17.81 -11.07
N ILE A 331 -14.05 -18.10 -9.86
CA ILE A 331 -14.49 -17.11 -8.89
C ILE A 331 -13.54 -17.20 -7.71
N LEU A 332 -12.76 -16.15 -7.51
CA LEU A 332 -11.65 -16.13 -6.57
C LEU A 332 -11.99 -15.15 -5.45
N ASP A 333 -11.99 -15.66 -4.23
CA ASP A 333 -12.09 -14.82 -3.03
C ASP A 333 -10.81 -14.01 -2.90
N LEU A 334 -10.94 -12.69 -2.78
CA LEU A 334 -9.80 -11.81 -2.62
C LEU A 334 -9.54 -11.53 -1.14
N GLY A 335 -10.52 -11.69 -0.27
CA GLY A 335 -10.50 -11.24 1.12
C GLY A 335 -11.24 -9.92 1.29
N TYR A 336 -10.76 -9.00 2.13
CA TYR A 336 -11.42 -7.72 2.34
C TYR A 336 -10.49 -6.55 2.62
N VAL A 337 -11.01 -5.35 2.39
CA VAL A 337 -10.42 -4.08 2.84
C VAL A 337 -11.24 -3.55 4.01
N ASP A 338 -10.60 -3.15 5.09
CA ASP A 338 -11.25 -2.31 6.10
C ASP A 338 -11.24 -0.86 5.59
N LEU A 339 -12.41 -0.33 5.24
CA LEU A 339 -12.55 1.00 4.63
C LEU A 339 -12.24 2.15 5.60
N ALA A 340 -12.30 1.91 6.91
CA ALA A 340 -11.98 2.93 7.90
C ALA A 340 -10.46 3.11 8.06
N THR A 341 -9.71 2.02 7.95
CA THR A 341 -8.26 2.00 8.17
C THR A 341 -7.45 1.88 6.87
N GLY A 342 -8.08 1.47 5.78
CA GLY A 342 -7.44 1.09 4.53
C GLY A 342 -6.71 -0.27 4.59
N TRP A 343 -6.83 -1.01 5.70
CA TRP A 343 -6.14 -2.29 5.90
C TRP A 343 -6.67 -3.37 4.95
N ILE A 344 -5.77 -4.13 4.35
CA ILE A 344 -6.07 -5.19 3.39
C ILE A 344 -5.82 -6.53 4.06
N LYS A 345 -6.85 -7.38 4.13
CA LYS A 345 -6.75 -8.77 4.53
C LYS A 345 -7.00 -9.68 3.32
N PRO A 346 -5.96 -10.25 2.70
CA PRO A 346 -6.13 -11.19 1.60
C PRO A 346 -6.76 -12.51 2.08
N ALA A 347 -7.49 -13.19 1.19
CA ALA A 347 -8.04 -14.52 1.47
C ALA A 347 -6.95 -15.62 1.54
N SER A 348 -5.84 -15.42 0.82
CA SER A 348 -4.70 -16.35 0.76
C SER A 348 -3.39 -15.60 0.54
N GLN A 349 -2.29 -16.17 1.03
CA GLN A 349 -0.93 -15.67 0.75
C GLN A 349 -0.45 -16.14 -0.62
N GLY A 350 0.28 -15.28 -1.34
CA GLY A 350 0.85 -15.60 -2.65
C GLY A 350 -0.14 -15.48 -3.82
N PRO A 351 0.25 -15.94 -5.03
CA PRO A 351 -0.56 -15.79 -6.24
C PRO A 351 -1.91 -16.52 -6.15
N LEU A 352 -2.97 -15.89 -6.67
CA LEU A 352 -4.31 -16.49 -6.73
C LEU A 352 -4.36 -17.72 -7.66
N THR A 353 -3.66 -17.63 -8.80
CA THR A 353 -3.47 -18.74 -9.75
C THR A 353 -2.08 -18.62 -10.38
N ARG A 354 -1.70 -19.55 -11.26
CA ARG A 354 -0.44 -19.45 -12.02
C ARG A 354 -0.30 -18.13 -12.80
N ASP A 355 -1.42 -17.62 -13.32
CA ASP A 355 -1.45 -16.46 -14.22
C ASP A 355 -2.03 -15.20 -13.54
N ARG A 356 -2.41 -15.30 -12.25
CA ARG A 356 -2.99 -14.20 -11.46
C ARG A 356 -2.13 -13.93 -10.24
N GLY A 357 -1.73 -12.66 -10.08
CA GLY A 357 -0.95 -12.20 -8.94
C GLY A 357 -1.70 -12.31 -7.59
N PRO A 358 -1.08 -11.81 -6.52
CA PRO A 358 -1.62 -11.92 -5.17
C PRO A 358 -2.95 -11.15 -5.01
N ALA A 359 -3.82 -11.64 -4.11
CA ALA A 359 -5.15 -11.08 -3.85
C ALA A 359 -5.10 -9.61 -3.40
N GLU A 360 -4.05 -9.27 -2.64
CA GLU A 360 -3.70 -7.96 -2.11
C GLU A 360 -3.67 -6.90 -3.20
N ARG A 361 -3.19 -7.23 -4.41
CA ARG A 361 -3.15 -6.31 -5.55
C ARG A 361 -4.56 -5.90 -5.99
N TYR A 362 -5.49 -6.85 -6.05
CA TYR A 362 -6.87 -6.60 -6.46
C TYR A 362 -7.68 -5.89 -5.36
N LEU A 363 -7.43 -6.24 -4.10
CA LEU A 363 -8.03 -5.54 -2.96
C LEU A 363 -7.58 -4.08 -2.86
N ALA A 364 -6.31 -3.78 -3.18
CA ALA A 364 -5.84 -2.39 -3.25
C ALA A 364 -6.54 -1.61 -4.36
N LEU A 365 -6.72 -2.20 -5.55
CA LEU A 365 -7.49 -1.57 -6.62
C LEU A 365 -8.94 -1.31 -6.20
N LEU A 366 -9.58 -2.27 -5.53
CA LEU A 366 -10.92 -2.08 -4.97
C LEU A 366 -10.94 -0.95 -3.93
N ARG A 367 -9.97 -0.87 -3.02
CA ARG A 367 -9.85 0.22 -2.05
C ARG A 367 -9.74 1.57 -2.75
N ASP A 368 -8.86 1.68 -3.75
CA ASP A 368 -8.52 2.98 -4.35
C ASP A 368 -9.61 3.47 -5.31
N ARG A 369 -10.38 2.54 -5.90
CA ARG A 369 -11.45 2.81 -6.88
C ARG A 369 -12.86 2.77 -6.28
N ASN A 370 -13.00 2.56 -4.97
CA ASN A 370 -14.34 2.44 -4.38
C ASN A 370 -15.11 3.78 -4.38
N PRO A 371 -16.40 3.79 -4.75
CA PRO A 371 -17.23 4.99 -4.76
C PRO A 371 -17.83 5.32 -3.38
N PHE A 372 -17.40 4.63 -2.30
CA PHE A 372 -17.99 4.75 -0.97
C PHE A 372 -17.27 5.76 -0.06
N ASN A 373 -16.18 6.35 -0.54
CA ASN A 373 -15.45 7.41 0.15
C ASN A 373 -16.37 8.62 0.38
N ALA A 374 -16.42 9.08 1.63
CA ALA A 374 -17.13 10.30 1.99
C ALA A 374 -16.53 11.49 1.22
N THR A 375 -17.36 12.20 0.47
CA THR A 375 -17.04 13.56 0.03
C THR A 375 -17.86 14.52 0.87
N PRO A 376 -17.27 15.62 1.34
CA PRO A 376 -16.33 15.74 2.47
C PRO A 376 -17.01 15.56 3.85
#